data_AF-A0A940UI20-F1
#
_entry.id   AF-A0A940UI20-F1
#
_cell.length_a   1.000
_cell.length_b   1.000
_cell.length_c   1.000
_cell.angle_alpha   90.00
_cell.angle_beta   90.00
_cell.angle_gamma   90.00
#
_symmetry.space_group_name_H-M   'P 1'
#
loop_
_entity.id
_entity.type
_entity.pdbx_description
1 polymer ?
#
loop_
_entity_poly.entity_id
_entity_poly.type
_entity_poly.pdbx_seq_one_letter_code
_entity_poly.pdbx_strand_id
1 'polypeptide(L)'
;MCSGRVDLEFVLRAFSNGMDGVLIGGCRLNECNYITHGNYHALNMALLCKRIMEHIGLNPERLRIDFMSSAEGNRFAEVMGEFGSRVKELGPLGKGKDEGIDPKELRSKLAETRKLVPYIKLVKNEKLASRLVDPDEYDKLFTKDEIDKLFSEVISYYIDPEKCQACMTCARRCPVEAIISAKNQVHVIDQEKCIKCGTCLEACPPRFGAVTKISGGPVPPPLPEEKRAIVRKGKEKKEN
;
A
#
# COMPACT_ATOMS: atom_id res chain seq x y z
N MET A 1 -12.38 -21.93 7.18
CA MET A 1 -11.32 -20.92 6.97
C MET A 1 -10.48 -21.35 5.77
N CYS A 2 -9.99 -20.43 4.94
CA CYS A 2 -9.33 -20.72 3.65
C CYS A 2 -8.09 -19.83 3.47
N SER A 3 -7.06 -20.32 2.78
CA SER A 3 -5.89 -19.52 2.38
C SER A 3 -6.27 -18.32 1.50
N GLY A 4 -7.38 -18.41 0.76
CA GLY A 4 -7.92 -17.27 -0.03
C GLY A 4 -8.34 -16.05 0.81
N ARG A 5 -8.43 -16.19 2.14
CA ARG A 5 -8.64 -15.05 3.06
C ARG A 5 -7.34 -14.30 3.38
N VAL A 6 -6.17 -14.89 3.08
CA VAL A 6 -4.88 -14.22 3.30
C VAL A 6 -4.75 -13.06 2.33
N ASP A 7 -4.46 -11.88 2.88
CA ASP A 7 -4.38 -10.62 2.15
C ASP A 7 -2.96 -10.05 2.20
N LEU A 8 -2.60 -9.21 1.22
CA LEU A 8 -1.34 -8.46 1.19
C LEU A 8 -1.09 -7.72 2.51
N GLU A 9 -2.14 -7.12 3.08
CA GLU A 9 -2.02 -6.37 4.34
C GLU A 9 -1.54 -7.24 5.50
N PHE A 10 -1.89 -8.53 5.54
CA PHE A 10 -1.43 -9.41 6.61
C PHE A 10 0.07 -9.68 6.52
N VAL A 11 0.57 -9.91 5.30
CA VAL A 11 1.98 -10.17 5.01
C VAL A 11 2.81 -8.91 5.30
N LEU A 12 2.42 -7.77 4.72
CA LEU A 12 3.14 -6.51 4.90
C LEU A 12 3.11 -6.02 6.35
N ARG A 13 2.01 -6.27 7.09
CA ARG A 13 1.93 -5.98 8.53
C ARG A 13 2.87 -6.86 9.34
N ALA A 14 3.03 -8.14 8.98
CA ALA A 14 4.00 -9.01 9.65
C ALA A 14 5.43 -8.48 9.51
N PHE A 15 5.83 -8.06 8.30
CA PHE A 15 7.12 -7.40 8.08
C PHE A 15 7.23 -6.05 8.81
N SER A 16 6.14 -5.26 8.84
CA SER A 16 6.10 -3.98 9.60
C SER A 16 6.35 -4.19 11.10
N ASN A 17 5.94 -5.35 11.63
CA ASN A 17 6.16 -5.76 13.01
C ASN A 17 7.52 -6.43 13.25
N GLY A 18 8.39 -6.49 12.23
CA GLY A 18 9.76 -6.99 12.35
C GLY A 18 9.91 -8.50 12.19
N MET A 19 8.96 -9.20 11.57
CA MET A 19 9.13 -10.62 11.25
C MET A 19 10.13 -10.80 10.09
N ASP A 20 11.08 -11.73 10.21
CA ASP A 20 12.12 -11.96 9.20
C ASP A 20 11.63 -12.75 7.98
N GLY A 21 10.51 -13.47 8.12
CA GLY A 21 9.89 -14.24 7.05
C GLY A 21 8.43 -14.57 7.33
N VAL A 22 7.65 -14.77 6.26
CA VAL A 22 6.24 -15.12 6.29
C VAL A 22 6.00 -16.34 5.41
N LEU A 23 5.32 -17.35 5.95
CA LEU A 23 4.90 -18.54 5.21
C LEU A 23 3.37 -18.62 5.14
N ILE A 24 2.85 -18.86 3.94
CA ILE A 24 1.43 -19.09 3.67
C ILE A 24 1.24 -20.56 3.30
N GLY A 25 0.42 -21.27 4.07
CA GLY A 25 0.01 -22.64 3.74
C GLY A 25 -1.38 -22.66 3.10
N GLY A 26 -1.55 -23.45 2.04
CA GLY A 26 -2.84 -23.69 1.39
C GLY A 26 -3.09 -25.16 1.08
N CYS A 27 -4.35 -25.51 0.80
CA CYS A 27 -4.68 -26.80 0.19
C CYS A 27 -4.01 -26.91 -1.19
N ARG A 28 -3.59 -28.11 -1.58
CA ARG A 28 -3.16 -28.42 -2.95
C ARG A 28 -4.02 -27.71 -3.99
N LEU A 29 -3.37 -27.17 -5.02
CA LEU A 29 -4.08 -26.57 -6.14
C LEU A 29 -5.01 -27.63 -6.76
N ASN A 30 -6.21 -27.20 -7.18
CA ASN A 30 -7.33 -28.06 -7.58
C ASN A 30 -8.03 -28.87 -6.46
N GLU A 31 -7.48 -28.94 -5.26
CA GLU A 31 -8.07 -29.66 -4.12
C GLU A 31 -8.61 -28.68 -3.04
N CYS A 32 -9.01 -27.47 -3.46
CA CYS A 32 -9.55 -26.49 -2.53
C CYS A 32 -10.90 -26.96 -1.98
N ASN A 33 -11.05 -26.97 -0.66
CA ASN A 33 -12.31 -27.29 0.01
C ASN A 33 -13.46 -26.32 -0.36
N TYR A 34 -13.14 -25.12 -0.83
CA TYR A 34 -14.11 -24.12 -1.25
C TYR A 34 -14.17 -24.03 -2.78
N ILE A 35 -15.38 -24.11 -3.35
CA ILE A 35 -15.67 -24.05 -4.79
C ILE A 35 -15.15 -22.77 -5.46
N THR A 36 -14.98 -21.70 -4.68
CA THR A 36 -14.38 -20.44 -5.16
C THR A 36 -12.90 -20.57 -5.49
N HIS A 37 -12.26 -21.71 -5.15
CA HIS A 37 -10.85 -21.99 -5.42
C HIS A 37 -9.91 -20.89 -4.89
N GLY A 38 -10.15 -20.46 -3.64
CA GLY A 38 -9.42 -19.36 -3.02
C GLY A 38 -7.91 -19.57 -2.88
N ASN A 39 -7.41 -20.81 -3.00
CA ASN A 39 -5.97 -21.09 -3.00
C ASN A 39 -5.24 -20.53 -4.23
N TYR A 40 -5.91 -20.42 -5.40
CA TYR A 40 -5.33 -19.72 -6.56
C TYR A 40 -5.25 -18.21 -6.33
N HIS A 41 -6.26 -17.61 -5.70
CA HIS A 41 -6.18 -16.20 -5.29
C HIS A 41 -5.02 -15.98 -4.29
N ALA A 42 -4.82 -16.91 -3.35
CA ALA A 42 -3.70 -16.85 -2.41
C ALA A 42 -2.33 -16.95 -3.12
N LEU A 43 -2.21 -17.82 -4.14
CA LEU A 43 -1.03 -17.90 -5.00
C LEU A 43 -0.75 -16.56 -5.67
N ASN A 44 -1.71 -16.03 -6.42
CA ASN A 44 -1.54 -14.80 -7.18
C ASN A 44 -1.25 -13.61 -6.24
N MET A 45 -1.88 -13.57 -5.07
CA MET A 45 -1.61 -12.57 -4.04
C MET A 45 -0.16 -12.67 -3.53
N ALA A 46 0.34 -13.88 -3.25
CA ALA A 46 1.73 -14.08 -2.82
C ALA A 46 2.74 -13.67 -3.91
N LEU A 47 2.47 -14.00 -5.19
CA LEU A 47 3.30 -13.60 -6.33
C LEU A 47 3.34 -12.07 -6.50
N LEU A 48 2.18 -11.41 -6.38
CA LEU A 48 2.10 -9.95 -6.38
C LEU A 48 2.89 -9.35 -5.21
N CYS A 49 2.74 -9.93 -4.02
CA CYS A 49 3.45 -9.47 -2.82
C CYS A 49 4.97 -9.58 -2.99
N LYS A 50 5.48 -10.68 -3.55
CA LYS A 50 6.91 -10.86 -3.86
C LYS A 50 7.43 -9.74 -4.78
N ARG A 51 6.71 -9.40 -5.85
CA ARG A 51 7.10 -8.29 -6.74
C ARG A 51 7.06 -6.92 -6.07
N ILE A 52 6.07 -6.70 -5.20
CA ILE A 52 6.01 -5.48 -4.38
C ILE A 52 7.18 -5.41 -3.40
N MET A 53 7.55 -6.53 -2.79
CA MET A 53 8.72 -6.63 -1.90
C MET A 53 10.00 -6.26 -2.66
N GLU A 54 10.21 -6.82 -3.85
CA GLU A 54 11.35 -6.45 -4.71
C GLU A 54 11.39 -4.93 -4.99
N HIS A 55 10.25 -4.33 -5.32
CA HIS A 55 10.14 -2.88 -5.59
C HIS A 55 10.55 -2.03 -4.39
N ILE A 56 10.18 -2.42 -3.17
CA ILE A 56 10.59 -1.69 -1.94
C ILE A 56 11.98 -2.09 -1.42
N GLY A 57 12.66 -3.01 -2.11
CA GLY A 57 14.01 -3.49 -1.80
C GLY A 57 14.08 -4.63 -0.79
N LEU A 58 12.97 -5.28 -0.47
CA LEU A 58 12.95 -6.51 0.30
C LEU A 58 13.17 -7.73 -0.60
N ASN A 59 13.88 -8.71 -0.08
CA ASN A 59 14.13 -9.97 -0.76
C ASN A 59 12.83 -10.80 -0.81
N PRO A 60 12.33 -11.16 -2.01
CA PRO A 60 11.08 -11.91 -2.19
C PRO A 60 11.10 -13.29 -1.53
N GLU A 61 12.29 -13.84 -1.26
CA GLU A 61 12.48 -15.14 -0.59
C GLU A 61 12.10 -15.12 0.90
N ARG A 62 11.84 -13.93 1.47
CA ARG A 62 11.24 -13.80 2.80
C ARG A 62 9.76 -14.17 2.84
N LEU A 63 9.10 -14.31 1.69
CA LEU A 63 7.73 -14.77 1.58
C LEU A 63 7.69 -16.12 0.85
N ARG A 64 7.11 -17.14 1.49
CA ARG A 64 6.86 -18.44 0.85
C ARG A 64 5.36 -18.73 0.87
N ILE A 65 4.85 -19.25 -0.25
CA ILE A 65 3.57 -19.94 -0.29
C ILE A 65 3.81 -21.38 -0.70
N ASP A 66 3.16 -22.31 -0.01
CA ASP A 66 3.28 -23.75 -0.29
C ASP A 66 1.92 -24.42 -0.16
N PHE A 67 1.72 -25.52 -0.89
CA PHE A 67 0.43 -26.19 -1.02
C PHE A 67 0.54 -27.66 -0.65
N MET A 68 -0.30 -28.10 0.28
CA MET A 68 -0.26 -29.45 0.84
C MET A 68 -1.66 -29.91 1.26
N SER A 69 -1.82 -31.23 1.37
CA SER A 69 -2.99 -31.90 1.93
C SER A 69 -2.83 -32.09 3.44
N SER A 70 -3.95 -32.30 4.14
CA SER A 70 -3.97 -32.59 5.57
C SER A 70 -3.24 -33.88 5.96
N ALA A 71 -3.03 -34.80 5.02
CA ALA A 71 -2.30 -36.04 5.24
C ALA A 71 -0.77 -35.89 5.09
N GLU A 72 -0.27 -34.74 4.65
CA GLU A 72 1.14 -34.55 4.27
C GLU A 72 1.99 -33.95 5.40
N GLY A 73 1.97 -34.57 6.58
CA GLY A 73 2.72 -34.09 7.74
C GLY A 73 4.23 -33.99 7.51
N ASN A 74 4.81 -34.98 6.81
CA ASN A 74 6.25 -34.97 6.48
C ASN A 74 6.62 -33.81 5.54
N ARG A 75 5.79 -33.52 4.55
CA ARG A 75 5.98 -32.39 3.64
C ARG A 75 5.91 -31.06 4.38
N PHE A 76 4.96 -30.91 5.30
CA PHE A 76 4.88 -29.72 6.14
C PHE A 76 6.16 -29.50 6.96
N ALA A 77 6.70 -30.56 7.58
CA ALA A 77 7.93 -30.48 8.36
C ALA A 77 9.14 -30.10 7.49
N GLU A 78 9.26 -30.69 6.31
CA GLU A 78 10.28 -30.36 5.31
C GLU A 78 10.20 -28.87 4.91
N VAL A 79 9.02 -28.41 4.49
CA VAL A 79 8.78 -27.01 4.07
C VAL A 79 9.13 -26.02 5.19
N MET A 80 8.77 -26.32 6.43
CA MET A 80 9.11 -25.49 7.59
C MET A 80 10.62 -25.47 7.86
N GLY A 81 11.29 -26.61 7.74
CA GLY A 81 12.75 -26.71 7.90
C GLY A 81 13.51 -25.96 6.81
N GLU A 82 13.13 -26.15 5.54
CA GLU A 82 13.68 -25.43 4.40
C GLU A 82 13.50 -23.92 4.54
N PHE A 83 12.28 -23.46 4.80
CA PHE A 83 11.98 -22.04 4.92
C PHE A 83 12.68 -21.41 6.12
N GLY A 84 12.70 -22.09 7.27
CA GLY A 84 13.42 -21.62 8.45
C GLY A 84 14.93 -21.49 8.20
N SER A 85 15.53 -22.43 7.46
CA SER A 85 16.94 -22.36 7.06
C SER A 85 17.18 -21.20 6.10
N ARG A 86 16.30 -21.02 5.11
CA ARG A 86 16.37 -19.92 4.14
C ARG A 86 16.30 -18.55 4.81
N VAL A 87 15.36 -18.35 5.74
CA VAL A 87 15.23 -17.08 6.48
C VAL A 87 16.46 -16.81 7.37
N LYS A 88 17.04 -17.86 7.98
CA LYS A 88 18.29 -17.73 8.74
C LYS A 88 19.47 -17.31 7.86
N GLU A 89 19.61 -17.89 6.66
CA GLU A 89 20.64 -17.52 5.69
C GLU A 89 20.50 -16.08 5.20
N LEU A 90 19.26 -15.63 4.99
CA LEU A 90 18.97 -14.24 4.66
C LEU A 90 19.33 -13.32 5.82
N GLY A 91 19.19 -13.76 7.07
CA GLY A 91 19.48 -12.93 8.24
C GLY A 91 18.39 -11.88 8.53
N PRO A 92 18.66 -10.94 9.45
CA PRO A 92 17.66 -10.01 9.96
C PRO A 92 17.02 -9.14 8.86
N LEU A 93 15.71 -8.89 8.97
CA LEU A 93 14.94 -8.07 8.05
C LEU A 93 15.61 -6.71 7.77
N GLY A 94 15.83 -6.40 6.49
CA GLY A 94 16.39 -5.13 6.02
C GLY A 94 17.92 -5.01 6.10
N LYS A 95 18.59 -5.86 6.90
CA LYS A 95 20.06 -5.90 7.04
C LYS A 95 20.68 -7.20 6.52
N GLY A 96 19.83 -8.06 5.98
CA GLY A 96 20.17 -9.40 5.58
C GLY A 96 21.00 -9.45 4.30
N LYS A 97 21.34 -10.67 3.89
CA LYS A 97 21.93 -10.93 2.59
C LYS A 97 21.04 -10.34 1.50
N ASP A 98 21.65 -9.55 0.62
CA ASP A 98 20.99 -8.84 -0.49
C ASP A 98 19.98 -7.75 -0.04
N GLU A 99 19.98 -7.37 1.25
CA GLU A 99 19.17 -6.29 1.81
C GLU A 99 20.04 -5.30 2.61
N GLY A 100 20.15 -4.06 2.11
CA GLY A 100 20.97 -3.00 2.69
C GLY A 100 20.16 -1.76 3.07
N ILE A 101 19.00 -1.95 3.70
CA ILE A 101 18.02 -0.88 3.95
C ILE A 101 18.08 -0.44 5.41
N ASP A 102 18.11 0.87 5.63
CA ASP A 102 17.99 1.41 6.99
C ASP A 102 16.63 1.02 7.61
N PRO A 103 16.57 0.58 8.89
CA PRO A 103 15.32 0.17 9.52
C PRO A 103 14.22 1.24 9.53
N LYS A 104 14.57 2.54 9.60
CA LYS A 104 13.57 3.62 9.53
C LYS A 104 13.03 3.77 8.11
N GLU A 105 13.92 3.70 7.11
CA GLU A 105 13.54 3.73 5.70
C GLU A 105 12.62 2.55 5.35
N LEU A 106 12.98 1.34 5.78
CA LEU A 106 12.16 0.15 5.55
C LEU A 106 10.76 0.28 6.17
N ARG A 107 10.69 0.75 7.42
CA ARG A 107 9.40 1.00 8.09
C ARG A 107 8.55 2.01 7.33
N SER A 108 9.17 3.08 6.80
CA SER A 108 8.48 4.06 5.97
C SER A 108 7.93 3.42 4.70
N LYS A 109 8.77 2.72 3.93
CA LYS A 109 8.36 2.05 2.68
C LYS A 109 7.23 1.04 2.90
N LEU A 110 7.31 0.23 3.97
CA LEU A 110 6.27 -0.71 4.34
C LEU A 110 4.96 -0.01 4.71
N ALA A 111 5.03 1.08 5.48
CA ALA A 111 3.85 1.86 5.86
C ALA A 111 3.17 2.50 4.64
N GLU A 112 3.94 3.07 3.72
CA GLU A 112 3.42 3.64 2.47
C GLU A 112 2.79 2.57 1.59
N THR A 113 3.46 1.43 1.43
CA THR A 113 2.97 0.30 0.63
C THR A 113 1.66 -0.26 1.18
N ARG A 114 1.53 -0.40 2.51
CA ARG A 114 0.30 -0.87 3.17
C ARG A 114 -0.89 0.04 2.87
N LYS A 115 -0.69 1.37 2.86
CA LYS A 115 -1.73 2.34 2.48
C LYS A 115 -2.20 2.17 1.03
N LEU A 116 -1.37 1.60 0.16
CA LEU A 116 -1.69 1.35 -1.24
C LEU A 116 -2.40 0.02 -1.49
N VAL A 117 -2.42 -0.92 -0.53
CA VAL A 117 -3.01 -2.26 -0.71
C VAL A 117 -4.42 -2.23 -1.32
N PRO A 118 -5.38 -1.39 -0.86
CA PRO A 118 -6.71 -1.34 -1.46
C PRO A 118 -6.69 -0.94 -2.94
N TYR A 119 -5.85 0.04 -3.30
CA TYR A 119 -5.67 0.49 -4.69
C TYR A 119 -5.00 -0.59 -5.55
N ILE A 120 -3.93 -1.19 -5.05
CA ILE A 120 -3.19 -2.28 -5.72
C ILE A 120 -4.15 -3.42 -6.05
N LYS A 121 -4.97 -3.85 -5.08
CA LYS A 121 -5.95 -4.93 -5.29
C LYS A 121 -7.02 -4.56 -6.31
N LEU A 122 -7.49 -3.32 -6.31
CA LEU A 122 -8.46 -2.84 -7.28
C LEU A 122 -7.89 -2.91 -8.70
N VAL A 123 -6.67 -2.39 -8.91
CA VAL A 123 -6.00 -2.37 -10.22
C VAL A 123 -5.64 -3.77 -10.69
N LYS A 124 -5.24 -4.67 -9.78
CA LYS A 124 -4.81 -6.04 -10.11
C LYS A 124 -5.90 -7.09 -9.98
N ASN A 125 -7.15 -6.70 -9.81
CA ASN A 125 -8.26 -7.61 -9.51
C ASN A 125 -8.40 -8.75 -10.54
N GLU A 126 -8.27 -8.44 -11.83
CA GLU A 126 -8.37 -9.44 -12.90
C GLU A 126 -7.29 -10.53 -12.79
N LYS A 127 -6.03 -10.13 -12.60
CA LYS A 127 -4.91 -11.06 -12.38
C LYS A 127 -5.03 -11.81 -11.06
N LEU A 128 -5.51 -11.15 -10.00
CA LEU A 128 -5.74 -11.81 -8.72
C LEU A 128 -6.84 -12.87 -8.78
N ALA A 129 -7.83 -12.70 -9.67
CA ALA A 129 -8.92 -13.64 -9.87
C ALA A 129 -8.59 -14.79 -10.85
N SER A 130 -7.45 -14.73 -11.55
CA SER A 130 -7.06 -15.76 -12.53
C SER A 130 -6.71 -17.09 -11.87
N ARG A 131 -6.81 -18.18 -12.63
CA ARG A 131 -6.38 -19.52 -12.18
C ARG A 131 -5.06 -19.88 -12.84
N LEU A 132 -3.98 -19.70 -12.10
CA LEU A 132 -2.63 -19.98 -12.56
C LEU A 132 -2.25 -21.44 -12.27
N VAL A 133 -2.30 -22.29 -13.30
CA VAL A 133 -2.08 -23.74 -13.16
C VAL A 133 -0.64 -24.13 -13.48
N ASP A 134 0.01 -23.41 -14.40
CA ASP A 134 1.38 -23.68 -14.85
C ASP A 134 2.41 -22.95 -13.96
N PRO A 135 3.28 -23.67 -13.24
CA PRO A 135 4.38 -23.08 -12.47
C PRO A 135 5.31 -22.16 -13.28
N ASP A 136 5.51 -22.43 -14.58
CA ASP A 136 6.41 -21.66 -15.43
C ASP A 136 5.87 -20.24 -15.74
N GLU A 137 4.60 -19.98 -15.39
CA GLU A 137 3.95 -18.68 -15.52
C GLU A 137 3.98 -17.85 -14.23
N TYR A 138 4.39 -18.43 -13.09
CA TYR A 138 4.32 -17.78 -11.77
C TYR A 138 5.12 -16.49 -11.74
N ASP A 139 6.35 -16.54 -12.22
CA ASP A 139 7.23 -15.36 -12.27
C ASP A 139 6.82 -14.35 -13.35
N LYS A 140 5.97 -14.76 -14.30
CA LYS A 140 5.51 -13.91 -15.42
C LYS A 140 4.20 -13.20 -15.11
N LEU A 141 3.41 -13.67 -14.13
CA LEU A 141 2.10 -13.11 -13.81
C LEU A 141 2.17 -11.61 -13.48
N PHE A 142 3.19 -11.20 -12.73
CA PHE A 142 3.47 -9.80 -12.40
C PHE A 142 4.90 -9.46 -12.79
N THR A 143 5.08 -8.48 -13.68
CA THR A 143 6.40 -8.02 -14.13
C THR A 143 6.88 -6.85 -13.28
N LYS A 144 8.20 -6.61 -13.26
CA LYS A 144 8.79 -5.47 -12.55
C LYS A 144 8.25 -4.13 -13.07
N ASP A 145 8.26 -3.94 -14.40
CA ASP A 145 7.75 -2.73 -15.04
C ASP A 145 6.29 -2.44 -14.69
N GLU A 146 5.47 -3.49 -14.57
CA GLU A 146 4.07 -3.36 -14.19
C GLU A 146 3.91 -2.86 -12.75
N ILE A 147 4.78 -3.29 -11.83
CA ILE A 147 4.79 -2.80 -10.45
C ILE A 147 5.38 -1.39 -10.39
N ASP A 148 6.48 -1.11 -11.08
CA ASP A 148 7.07 0.23 -11.14
C ASP A 148 6.07 1.27 -11.67
N LYS A 149 5.29 0.89 -12.70
CA LYS A 149 4.18 1.71 -13.22
C LYS A 149 3.07 1.90 -12.19
N LEU A 150 2.69 0.84 -11.48
CA LEU A 150 1.66 0.89 -10.43
C LEU A 150 2.00 1.92 -9.34
N PHE A 151 3.27 2.00 -8.92
CA PHE A 151 3.71 2.94 -7.89
C PHE A 151 3.91 4.37 -8.42
N SER A 152 4.40 4.55 -9.65
CA SER A 152 4.59 5.87 -10.26
C SER A 152 3.28 6.55 -10.66
N GLU A 153 2.24 5.78 -10.98
CA GLU A 153 0.91 6.28 -11.31
C GLU A 153 0.05 6.58 -10.08
N VAL A 154 0.53 6.28 -8.86
CA VAL A 154 -0.19 6.61 -7.64
C VAL A 154 -0.39 8.12 -7.56
N ILE A 155 -1.66 8.52 -7.56
CA ILE A 155 -2.07 9.90 -7.43
C ILE A 155 -2.25 10.22 -5.96
N SER A 156 -1.58 11.26 -5.51
CA SER A 156 -1.83 11.91 -4.22
C SER A 156 -2.36 13.31 -4.44
N TYR A 157 -3.15 13.80 -3.49
CA TYR A 157 -3.69 15.15 -3.51
C TYR A 157 -3.10 15.96 -2.37
N TYR A 158 -2.68 17.19 -2.67
CA TYR A 158 -2.08 18.11 -1.72
C TYR A 158 -2.77 19.47 -1.79
N ILE A 159 -2.98 20.11 -0.64
CA ILE A 159 -3.55 21.46 -0.56
C ILE A 159 -2.40 22.45 -0.40
N ASP A 160 -2.18 23.27 -1.42
CA ASP A 160 -1.23 24.37 -1.43
C ASP A 160 -1.63 25.42 -0.37
N PRO A 161 -0.82 25.62 0.67
CA PRO A 161 -1.12 26.56 1.74
C PRO A 161 -1.21 28.01 1.29
N GLU A 162 -0.45 28.41 0.26
CA GLU A 162 -0.42 29.80 -0.21
C GLU A 162 -1.70 30.16 -0.97
N LYS A 163 -2.32 29.17 -1.59
CA LYS A 163 -3.53 29.34 -2.40
C LYS A 163 -4.82 29.08 -1.63
N CYS A 164 -4.77 28.28 -0.57
CA CYS A 164 -5.95 27.89 0.20
C CYS A 164 -6.58 29.09 0.92
N GLN A 165 -7.89 29.29 0.74
CA GLN A 165 -8.64 30.42 1.34
C GLN A 165 -9.56 30.01 2.51
N ALA A 166 -9.39 28.79 3.03
CA ALA A 166 -10.23 28.21 4.11
C ALA A 166 -11.74 28.29 3.83
N CYS A 167 -12.17 27.97 2.60
CA CYS A 167 -13.58 28.07 2.18
C CYS A 167 -14.46 26.87 2.57
N MET A 168 -13.88 25.85 3.21
CA MET A 168 -14.49 24.56 3.59
C MET A 168 -15.09 23.69 2.46
N THR A 169 -15.03 24.10 1.19
CA THR A 169 -15.68 23.35 0.09
C THR A 169 -15.15 21.94 -0.10
N CYS A 170 -13.83 21.76 -0.10
CA CYS A 170 -13.22 20.44 -0.24
C CYS A 170 -13.59 19.53 0.95
N ALA A 171 -13.53 20.05 2.17
CA ALA A 171 -13.86 19.29 3.38
C ALA A 171 -15.29 18.76 3.36
N ARG A 172 -16.26 19.59 2.98
CA ARG A 172 -17.68 19.19 2.88
C ARG A 172 -17.98 18.14 1.82
N ARG A 173 -17.14 18.04 0.78
CA ARG A 173 -17.32 17.06 -0.31
C ARG A 173 -16.48 15.81 -0.13
N CYS A 174 -15.63 15.72 0.89
CA CYS A 174 -14.80 14.55 1.10
C CYS A 174 -15.66 13.37 1.57
N PRO A 175 -15.76 12.27 0.81
CA PRO A 175 -16.63 11.14 1.16
C PRO A 175 -16.15 10.34 2.38
N VAL A 176 -14.89 10.53 2.77
CA VAL A 176 -14.21 9.80 3.86
C VAL A 176 -13.67 10.74 4.95
N GLU A 177 -14.10 12.01 4.93
CA GLU A 177 -13.73 13.01 5.94
C GLU A 177 -12.20 13.14 6.16
N ALA A 178 -11.42 12.90 5.11
CA ALA A 178 -9.95 12.95 5.17
C ALA A 178 -9.37 14.37 5.18
N ILE A 179 -10.19 15.42 5.31
CA ILE A 179 -9.73 16.81 5.24
C ILE A 179 -9.81 17.46 6.61
N ILE A 180 -8.65 17.65 7.21
CA ILE A 180 -8.49 18.41 8.44
C ILE A 180 -8.72 19.88 8.10
N SER A 181 -9.74 20.46 8.69
CA SER A 181 -10.18 21.82 8.41
C SER A 181 -10.67 22.51 9.68
N ALA A 182 -10.41 23.81 9.78
CA ALA A 182 -10.90 24.64 10.88
C ALA A 182 -11.16 26.06 10.38
N LYS A 183 -11.88 26.85 11.18
CA LYS A 183 -12.23 28.23 10.82
C LYS A 183 -10.96 29.05 10.62
N ASN A 184 -10.86 29.71 9.46
CA ASN A 184 -9.71 30.52 9.05
C ASN A 184 -8.37 29.77 9.08
N GLN A 185 -8.35 28.46 8.84
CA GLN A 185 -7.12 27.69 8.72
C GLN A 185 -6.99 27.03 7.36
N VAL A 186 -5.76 27.00 6.83
CA VAL A 186 -5.38 26.20 5.67
C VAL A 186 -5.74 24.75 5.95
N HIS A 187 -6.55 24.16 5.07
CA HIS A 187 -6.92 22.76 5.19
C HIS A 187 -5.75 21.84 4.82
N VAL A 188 -5.75 20.67 5.42
CA VAL A 188 -4.75 19.62 5.17
C VAL A 188 -5.46 18.31 4.85
N ILE A 189 -4.99 17.58 3.84
CA ILE A 189 -5.48 16.24 3.55
C ILE A 189 -4.70 15.25 4.42
N ASP A 190 -5.43 14.55 5.28
CA ASP A 190 -4.96 13.37 6.00
C ASP A 190 -4.75 12.23 4.98
N GLN A 191 -3.48 11.99 4.65
CA GLN A 191 -3.10 10.96 3.67
C GLN A 191 -3.37 9.54 4.16
N GLU A 192 -3.63 9.33 5.45
CA GLU A 192 -3.99 8.01 5.99
C GLU A 192 -5.46 7.68 5.76
N LYS A 193 -6.33 8.69 5.81
CA LYS A 193 -7.76 8.54 5.52
C LYS A 193 -8.11 8.70 4.04
N CYS A 194 -7.26 9.36 3.26
CA CYS A 194 -7.54 9.70 1.88
C CYS A 194 -7.62 8.46 0.98
N ILE A 195 -8.79 8.24 0.35
CA ILE A 195 -9.00 7.17 -0.64
C ILE A 195 -8.66 7.59 -2.08
N LYS A 196 -8.03 8.75 -2.26
CA LYS A 196 -7.53 9.24 -3.57
C LYS A 196 -8.60 9.35 -4.67
N CYS A 197 -9.84 9.66 -4.29
CA CYS A 197 -10.97 9.78 -5.22
C CYS A 197 -11.00 11.05 -6.07
N GLY A 198 -10.17 12.05 -5.77
CA GLY A 198 -10.10 13.30 -6.53
C GLY A 198 -11.21 14.31 -6.30
N THR A 199 -12.23 13.99 -5.50
CA THR A 199 -13.34 14.92 -5.21
C THR A 199 -12.89 16.27 -4.67
N CYS A 200 -11.80 16.31 -3.88
CA CYS A 200 -11.25 17.56 -3.37
C CYS A 200 -10.69 18.47 -4.46
N LEU A 201 -10.07 17.88 -5.50
CA LEU A 201 -9.52 18.61 -6.64
C LEU A 201 -10.65 19.27 -7.44
N GLU A 202 -11.68 18.51 -7.77
CA GLU A 202 -12.86 19.00 -8.48
C GLU A 202 -13.66 20.03 -7.67
N ALA A 203 -13.70 19.86 -6.34
CA ALA A 203 -14.39 20.77 -5.44
C ALA A 203 -13.67 22.11 -5.24
N CYS A 204 -12.36 22.17 -5.49
CA CYS A 204 -11.57 23.37 -5.26
C CYS A 204 -11.95 24.44 -6.29
N PRO A 205 -12.42 25.63 -5.87
CA PRO A 205 -12.77 26.69 -6.82
C PRO A 205 -11.58 27.03 -7.75
N PRO A 206 -11.76 27.08 -9.08
CA PRO A 206 -10.67 27.37 -10.02
C PRO A 206 -9.96 28.69 -9.74
N ARG A 207 -10.68 29.68 -9.19
CA ARG A 207 -10.12 30.97 -8.75
C ARG A 207 -9.01 30.85 -7.69
N PHE A 208 -9.00 29.75 -6.93
CA PHE A 208 -7.97 29.47 -5.93
C PHE A 208 -7.01 28.40 -6.45
N GLY A 209 -7.54 27.32 -7.05
CA GLY A 209 -6.72 26.23 -7.58
C GLY A 209 -5.77 25.65 -6.53
N ALA A 210 -6.21 25.57 -5.27
CA ALA A 210 -5.34 25.23 -4.15
C ALA A 210 -5.05 23.72 -4.05
N VAL A 211 -5.89 22.86 -4.62
CA VAL A 211 -5.64 21.41 -4.60
C VAL A 211 -4.79 21.05 -5.81
N THR A 212 -3.67 20.36 -5.56
CA THR A 212 -2.73 19.91 -6.58
C THR A 212 -2.69 18.39 -6.63
N LYS A 213 -2.48 17.87 -7.84
CA LYS A 213 -2.29 16.45 -8.11
C LYS A 213 -0.79 16.16 -8.13
N ILE A 214 -0.34 15.21 -7.31
CA ILE A 214 1.05 14.75 -7.27
C ILE A 214 1.04 13.29 -7.75
N SER A 215 1.83 12.97 -8.77
CA SER A 215 2.02 11.60 -9.28
C SER A 215 3.38 11.07 -8.85
N GLY A 216 3.41 9.89 -8.23
CA GLY A 216 4.64 9.13 -8.00
C GLY A 216 5.66 9.75 -7.02
N GLY A 217 5.30 10.82 -6.29
CA GLY A 217 6.15 11.48 -5.31
C GLY A 217 5.54 11.56 -3.92
N PRO A 218 6.36 11.66 -2.85
CA PRO A 218 5.86 11.84 -1.49
C PRO A 218 5.09 13.15 -1.36
N VAL A 219 3.98 13.11 -0.63
CA VAL A 219 3.19 14.32 -0.35
C VAL A 219 4.00 15.23 0.58
N PRO A 220 4.12 16.54 0.28
CA PRO A 220 4.80 17.45 1.18
C PRO A 220 4.23 17.39 2.61
N PRO A 221 5.07 17.47 3.65
CA PRO A 221 4.59 17.43 5.01
C PRO A 221 3.64 18.60 5.26
N PRO A 222 2.55 18.38 6.02
CA PRO A 222 1.60 19.45 6.29
C PRO A 222 2.25 20.54 7.15
N LEU A 223 1.83 21.80 6.95
CA LEU A 223 2.27 22.89 7.82
C LEU A 223 1.93 22.58 9.29
N PRO A 224 2.76 22.98 10.27
CA PRO A 224 2.39 22.94 11.68
C PRO A 224 1.10 23.72 11.93
N GLU A 225 0.24 23.27 12.85
CA GLU A 225 -1.09 23.86 13.09
C GLU A 225 -1.03 25.38 13.36
N GLU A 226 -0.02 25.81 14.12
CA GLU A 226 0.27 27.21 14.45
C GLU A 226 0.44 28.09 13.20
N LYS A 227 0.98 27.54 12.11
CA LYS A 227 1.25 28.24 10.84
C LYS A 227 0.11 28.09 9.83
N ARG A 228 -0.97 27.40 10.17
CA ARG A 228 -2.12 27.22 9.25
C ARG A 228 -3.10 28.39 9.30
N ALA A 229 -3.00 29.29 10.27
CA ALA A 229 -3.93 30.41 10.40
C ALA A 229 -3.80 31.41 9.24
N ILE A 230 -4.92 31.67 8.55
CA ILE A 230 -5.00 32.65 7.48
C ILE A 230 -5.32 34.02 8.08
N VAL A 231 -4.37 34.94 8.00
CA VAL A 231 -4.61 36.35 8.31
C VAL A 231 -5.22 37.01 7.08
N ARG A 232 -6.54 37.23 7.10
CA ARG A 232 -7.20 38.02 6.06
C ARG A 232 -6.85 39.48 6.30
N LYS A 233 -6.11 40.12 5.38
CA LYS A 233 -5.95 41.58 5.36
C LYS A 233 -7.35 42.20 5.22
N GLY A 234 -7.91 42.66 6.34
CA GLY A 234 -9.14 43.41 6.35
C GLY A 234 -8.95 44.70 5.54
N LYS A 235 -9.97 45.06 4.76
CA LYS A 235 -10.08 46.37 4.11
C LYS A 235 -9.67 47.47 5.09
N GLU A 236 -8.59 48.18 4.82
CA GLU A 236 -8.39 49.52 5.36
C GLU A 236 -9.61 50.33 4.89
N LYS A 237 -10.52 50.63 5.82
CA LYS A 237 -11.51 51.69 5.62
C LYS A 237 -10.70 52.97 5.43
N LYS A 238 -10.63 53.47 4.20
CA LYS A 238 -10.32 54.88 3.96
C LYS A 238 -11.49 55.68 4.52
N GLU A 239 -11.33 56.18 5.74
CA GLU A 239 -12.10 57.31 6.24
C GLU A 239 -11.56 58.55 5.52
N ASN A 240 -12.36 59.06 4.58
CA ASN A 240 -12.31 60.43 4.08
C ASN A 240 -13.64 61.08 4.43
#